data_AF-A0A7L3PUX6-F1
#
_entry.id   AF-A0A7L3PUX6-F1
#
_cell.length_a   1.000
_cell.length_b   1.000
_cell.length_c   1.000
_cell.angle_alpha   90.00
_cell.angle_beta   90.00
_cell.angle_gamma   90.00
#
_symmetry.space_group_name_H-M   'P 1'
#
loop_
_entity.id
_entity.type
_entity.pdbx_description
1 polymer ?
#
loop_
_entity_poly.entity_id
_entity_poly.type
_entity_poly.pdbx_seq_one_letter_code
_entity_poly.pdbx_strand_id
1 'polypeptide(L)'
;LCPGQELGCRTTHCNLEVVQRSTLVFLATKPHVLPGVLEEIRPAVESHHVVVSLVAGVTIQTLQRLLPPWTKVLRIMPNLPCVVQAGAMVFSRGTSAGDKESALLKNLLSSCGLCEEVPESYIDIHTGLSGSGVAYVYLFAEALAEGAVKMGMPGALASRIAAQTLLVRWDTLLLHSPHPS
;
A
#
# COMPACT_ATOMS: atom_id res chain seq x y z
N LEU A 1 24.25 3.73 -7.59
CA LEU A 1 23.62 4.46 -6.48
C LEU A 1 22.51 3.57 -5.94
N CYS A 2 22.13 3.61 -4.66
CA CYS A 2 20.98 2.82 -4.24
C CYS A 2 19.70 3.37 -4.89
N PRO A 3 18.66 2.56 -5.17
CA PRO A 3 17.47 2.99 -5.93
C PRO A 3 16.83 4.30 -5.43
N GLY A 4 16.87 4.58 -4.12
CA GLY A 4 16.35 5.82 -3.55
C GLY A 4 17.14 7.09 -3.97
N GLN A 5 18.45 6.98 -4.18
CA GLN A 5 19.28 8.12 -4.61
C GLN A 5 18.98 8.52 -6.05
N GLU A 6 18.60 7.56 -6.91
CA GLU A 6 18.19 7.82 -8.29
C GLU A 6 16.88 8.61 -8.35
N LEU A 7 16.05 8.49 -7.32
CA LEU A 7 14.81 9.26 -7.12
C LEU A 7 15.05 10.60 -6.40
N GLY A 8 16.30 10.97 -6.13
CA GLY A 8 16.65 12.20 -5.40
C GLY A 8 16.39 12.14 -3.89
N CYS A 9 16.12 10.95 -3.33
CA CYS A 9 15.91 10.79 -1.90
C CYS A 9 17.23 10.90 -1.12
N ARG A 10 17.15 11.46 0.08
CA ARG A 10 18.24 11.39 1.07
C ARG A 10 18.27 9.99 1.68
N THR A 11 19.45 9.40 1.76
CA THR A 11 19.66 8.04 2.29
C THR A 11 20.66 8.06 3.43
N THR A 12 20.44 7.22 4.44
CA THR A 12 21.33 7.06 5.59
C THR A 12 21.34 5.58 6.01
N HIS A 13 22.36 5.18 6.77
CA HIS A 13 22.45 3.87 7.42
C HIS A 13 21.98 3.91 8.88
N CYS A 14 21.49 5.06 9.37
CA CYS A 14 21.04 5.27 10.74
C CYS A 14 19.52 5.48 10.79
N ASN A 15 18.79 4.55 11.42
CA ASN A 15 17.33 4.65 11.51
C ASN A 15 16.89 5.83 12.38
N LEU A 16 17.67 6.15 13.42
CA LEU A 16 17.42 7.30 14.29
C LEU A 16 17.42 8.63 13.54
N GLU A 17 18.34 8.80 12.59
CA GLU A 17 18.42 10.01 11.77
C GLU A 17 17.16 10.19 10.89
N VAL A 18 16.62 9.07 10.37
CA VAL A 18 15.37 9.08 9.60
C VAL A 18 14.21 9.54 10.48
N VAL A 19 14.06 8.96 11.67
CA VAL A 19 12.98 9.33 12.61
C VAL A 19 13.06 10.80 12.97
N GLN A 20 14.21 11.28 13.45
CA GLN A 20 14.40 12.66 13.91
C GLN A 20 14.12 13.73 12.84
N ARG A 21 14.15 13.38 11.55
CA ARG A 21 13.94 14.29 10.43
C ARG A 21 12.57 14.12 9.76
N SER A 22 11.72 13.26 10.30
CA SER A 22 10.47 12.86 9.65
C SER A 22 9.27 13.12 10.55
N THR A 23 8.19 13.64 9.98
CA THR A 23 6.90 13.67 10.67
C THR A 23 6.13 12.36 10.48
N LEU A 24 6.19 11.79 9.28
CA LEU A 24 5.63 10.48 8.94
C LEU A 24 6.76 9.49 8.74
N VAL A 25 6.77 8.40 9.50
CA VAL A 25 7.81 7.37 9.45
C VAL A 25 7.20 6.07 8.93
N PHE A 26 7.54 5.69 7.69
CA PHE A 26 7.10 4.43 7.11
C PHE A 26 8.02 3.28 7.51
N LEU A 27 7.44 2.23 8.09
CA LEU A 27 8.13 0.97 8.40
C LEU A 27 7.86 -0.02 7.26
N ALA A 28 8.87 -0.21 6.41
CA ALA A 28 8.83 -1.07 5.23
C ALA A 28 9.88 -2.20 5.29
N THR A 29 10.10 -2.76 6.48
CA THR A 29 11.05 -3.86 6.70
C THR A 29 10.38 -5.22 6.59
N LYS A 30 11.18 -6.29 6.56
CA LYS A 30 10.64 -7.65 6.71
C LYS A 30 10.07 -7.85 8.13
N PRO A 31 9.03 -8.69 8.31
CA PRO A 31 8.39 -8.89 9.62
C PRO A 31 9.33 -9.30 10.74
N HIS A 32 10.30 -10.19 10.46
CA HIS A 32 11.27 -10.66 11.45
C HIS A 32 12.32 -9.60 11.86
N VAL A 33 12.51 -8.56 11.05
CA VAL A 33 13.46 -7.47 11.35
C VAL A 33 12.81 -6.38 12.20
N LEU A 34 11.49 -6.25 12.09
CA LEU A 34 10.74 -5.15 12.68
C LEU A 34 10.94 -4.98 14.20
N PRO A 35 10.95 -6.04 15.05
CA PRO A 35 11.14 -5.86 16.48
C PRO A 35 12.44 -5.13 16.84
N GLY A 36 13.55 -5.49 16.20
CA GLY A 36 14.85 -4.85 16.44
C GLY A 36 14.88 -3.39 15.98
N VAL A 37 14.23 -3.08 14.85
CA VAL A 37 14.09 -1.69 14.37
C VAL A 37 13.24 -0.86 15.32
N LEU A 38 12.13 -1.42 15.82
CA LEU A 38 11.27 -0.72 16.79
C LEU A 38 12.00 -0.45 18.11
N GLU A 39 12.77 -1.42 18.59
CA GLU A 39 13.61 -1.26 19.79
C GLU A 39 14.66 -0.15 19.58
N GLU A 40 15.33 -0.14 18.43
CA GLU A 40 16.31 0.88 18.07
C GLU A 40 15.68 2.28 18.05
N ILE A 41 14.56 2.47 17.35
CA ILE A 41 13.98 3.80 17.15
C ILE A 41 13.16 4.31 18.33
N ARG A 42 12.69 3.43 19.22
CA ARG A 42 11.81 3.75 20.35
C ARG A 42 12.23 5.00 21.15
N PRO A 43 13.52 5.22 21.48
CA PRO A 43 13.95 6.40 22.24
C PRO A 43 13.86 7.72 21.47
N ALA A 44 13.86 7.69 20.14
CA ALA A 44 13.79 8.87 19.28
C ALA A 44 12.36 9.22 18.83
N VAL A 45 11.38 8.36 19.13
CA VAL A 45 9.98 8.67 18.86
C VAL A 45 9.53 9.78 19.80
N GLU A 46 8.92 10.82 19.22
CA GLU A 46 8.28 11.95 19.89
C GLU A 46 6.81 12.11 19.49
N SER A 47 6.02 12.88 20.25
CA SER A 47 4.56 13.01 20.09
C SER A 47 4.07 13.56 18.74
N HIS A 48 4.96 14.22 18.00
CA HIS A 48 4.66 14.74 16.68
C HIS A 48 4.78 13.69 15.56
N HIS A 49 5.47 12.57 15.81
CA HIS A 49 5.65 11.50 14.83
C HIS A 49 4.38 10.70 14.61
N VAL A 50 4.20 10.25 13.37
CA VAL A 50 3.20 9.26 12.97
C VAL A 50 3.93 8.07 12.37
N VAL A 51 3.83 6.92 13.02
CA VAL A 51 4.43 5.67 12.57
C VAL A 51 3.46 4.94 11.67
N VAL A 52 3.85 4.68 10.43
CA VAL A 52 3.02 4.02 9.42
C VAL A 52 3.65 2.68 9.06
N SER A 53 3.03 1.57 9.42
CA SER A 53 3.56 0.23 9.13
C SER A 53 2.93 -0.37 7.88
N LEU A 54 3.76 -0.84 6.95
CA LEU A 54 3.36 -1.68 5.81
C LEU A 54 3.68 -3.16 6.05
N VAL A 55 4.19 -3.50 7.25
CA VAL A 55 4.76 -4.81 7.52
C VAL A 55 3.65 -5.86 7.63
N ALA A 56 3.61 -6.78 6.67
CA ALA A 56 2.61 -7.85 6.62
C ALA A 56 2.61 -8.71 7.89
N GLY A 57 1.41 -9.07 8.36
CA GLY A 57 1.21 -9.93 9.53
C GLY A 57 1.52 -9.28 10.89
N VAL A 58 1.87 -7.99 10.94
CA VAL A 58 2.12 -7.28 12.19
C VAL A 58 0.91 -6.41 12.55
N THR A 59 0.32 -6.68 13.71
CA THR A 59 -0.87 -5.96 14.18
C THR A 59 -0.53 -4.59 14.79
N ILE A 60 -1.50 -3.68 14.77
CA ILE A 60 -1.45 -2.40 15.48
C ILE A 60 -1.16 -2.62 16.96
N GLN A 61 -1.79 -3.63 17.58
CA GLN A 61 -1.53 -4.01 18.96
C GLN A 61 -0.05 -4.34 19.20
N THR A 62 0.59 -5.06 18.28
CA THR A 62 2.02 -5.39 18.37
C THR A 62 2.89 -4.14 18.27
N LEU A 63 2.59 -3.25 17.33
CA LEU A 63 3.29 -1.98 17.17
C LEU A 63 3.18 -1.12 18.44
N GLN A 64 1.96 -0.94 18.96
CA GLN A 64 1.70 -0.15 20.16
C GLN A 64 2.38 -0.71 21.41
N ARG A 65 2.53 -2.04 21.52
CA ARG A 65 3.27 -2.65 22.63
C ARG A 65 4.76 -2.34 22.57
N LEU A 66 5.34 -2.29 21.37
CA LEU A 66 6.77 -2.08 21.14
C LEU A 66 7.17 -0.61 21.06
N LEU A 67 6.22 0.30 20.89
CA LEU A 67 6.41 1.75 20.85
C LEU A 67 5.98 2.42 22.16
N PRO A 68 6.33 3.70 22.37
CA PRO A 68 5.77 4.48 23.47
C PRO A 68 4.22 4.51 23.42
N PRO A 69 3.50 4.45 24.55
CA PRO A 69 2.04 4.29 24.57
C PRO A 69 1.23 5.37 23.85
N TRP A 70 1.79 6.58 23.73
CA TRP A 70 1.15 7.73 23.08
C TRP A 70 1.41 7.79 21.56
N THR A 71 2.16 6.83 21.01
CA THR A 71 2.58 6.85 19.61
C THR A 71 1.40 6.72 18.67
N LYS A 72 1.29 7.64 17.71
CA LYS A 72 0.31 7.59 16.64
C LYS A 72 0.74 6.53 15.64
N VAL A 73 0.00 5.43 15.59
CA VAL A 73 0.28 4.30 14.69
C VAL A 73 -0.81 4.22 13.63
N LEU A 74 -0.40 4.03 12.37
CA LEU A 74 -1.25 3.64 11.27
C LEU A 74 -0.70 2.32 10.70
N ARG A 75 -1.58 1.34 10.44
CA ARG A 75 -1.23 0.13 9.68
C ARG A 75 -1.87 0.25 8.32
N ILE A 76 -1.08 0.13 7.26
CA ILE A 76 -1.54 0.23 5.88
C ILE A 76 -1.13 -1.03 5.11
N MET A 77 -1.92 -1.39 4.12
CA MET A 77 -1.56 -2.39 3.12
C MET A 77 -1.80 -1.83 1.72
N PRO A 78 -0.73 -1.50 0.96
CA PRO A 78 -0.85 -1.22 -0.46
C PRO A 78 -0.83 -2.49 -1.31
N ASN A 79 -1.18 -2.35 -2.58
CA ASN A 79 -0.95 -3.36 -3.61
C ASN A 79 0.02 -2.87 -4.70
N LEU A 80 0.44 -3.78 -5.56
CA LEU A 80 1.46 -3.54 -6.59
C LEU A 80 1.13 -2.34 -7.52
N PRO A 81 -0.11 -2.13 -7.99
CA PRO A 81 -0.47 -0.99 -8.86
C PRO A 81 -0.23 0.41 -8.28
N CYS A 82 0.10 0.56 -7.00
CA CYS A 82 0.51 1.85 -6.43
C CYS A 82 1.70 2.48 -7.18
N VAL A 83 2.60 1.66 -7.73
CA VAL A 83 3.79 2.13 -8.48
C VAL A 83 3.44 2.82 -9.80
N VAL A 84 2.23 2.59 -10.31
CA VAL A 84 1.68 3.23 -11.51
C VAL A 84 0.44 4.08 -11.18
N GLN A 85 0.30 4.50 -9.93
CA GLN A 85 -0.76 5.42 -9.48
C GLN A 85 -2.19 4.87 -9.64
N ALA A 86 -2.33 3.55 -9.78
CA ALA A 86 -3.61 2.85 -9.92
C ALA A 86 -3.86 1.87 -8.77
N GLY A 87 -3.25 2.16 -7.62
CA GLY A 87 -3.28 1.34 -6.43
C GLY A 87 -4.65 1.28 -5.75
N ALA A 88 -4.84 0.21 -4.99
CA ALA A 88 -5.86 0.12 -3.96
C ALA A 88 -5.15 -0.17 -2.65
N MET A 89 -5.38 0.69 -1.66
CA MET A 89 -4.78 0.63 -0.34
C MET A 89 -5.89 0.65 0.69
N VAL A 90 -5.66 -0.07 1.80
CA VAL A 90 -6.48 0.08 3.00
C VAL A 90 -5.59 0.38 4.19
N PHE A 91 -6.10 1.12 5.16
CA PHE A 91 -5.40 1.35 6.42
C PHE A 91 -6.34 1.35 7.62
N SER A 92 -5.74 1.19 8.80
CA SER A 92 -6.40 1.23 10.09
C SER A 92 -5.57 2.04 11.07
N ARG A 93 -6.24 2.64 12.05
CA ARG A 93 -5.63 3.51 13.06
C ARG A 93 -5.41 2.79 14.38
N GLY A 94 -4.29 3.09 15.02
CA GLY A 94 -4.08 2.80 16.44
C GLY A 94 -4.79 3.78 17.35
N THR A 95 -4.80 3.46 18.65
CA THR A 95 -5.61 4.17 19.66
C THR A 95 -5.26 5.65 19.81
N SER A 96 -4.04 6.04 19.47
CA SER A 96 -3.55 7.42 19.62
C SER A 96 -3.58 8.22 18.31
N ALA A 97 -3.96 7.62 17.18
CA ALA A 97 -4.06 8.29 15.89
C ALA A 97 -5.50 8.78 15.64
N GLY A 98 -5.68 10.07 15.35
CA GLY A 98 -6.98 10.69 15.12
C GLY A 98 -7.27 10.96 13.65
N ASP A 99 -8.29 11.78 13.39
CA ASP A 99 -8.69 12.16 12.03
C ASP A 99 -7.60 12.97 11.31
N LYS A 100 -6.80 13.73 12.07
CA LYS A 100 -5.67 14.49 11.54
C LYS A 100 -4.65 13.58 10.86
N GLU A 101 -4.25 12.50 11.54
CA GLU A 101 -3.29 11.53 11.00
C GLU A 101 -3.88 10.72 9.84
N SER A 102 -5.17 10.35 9.93
CA SER A 102 -5.92 9.71 8.83
C SER A 102 -5.92 10.58 7.56
N ALA A 103 -6.31 11.85 7.69
CA ALA A 103 -6.34 12.80 6.59
C ALA A 103 -4.95 13.06 6.00
N LEU A 104 -3.91 13.15 6.85
CA LEU A 104 -2.53 13.31 6.40
C LEU A 104 -2.07 12.13 5.54
N LEU A 105 -2.34 10.89 5.99
CA LEU A 105 -1.99 9.69 5.23
C LEU A 105 -2.78 9.61 3.91
N LYS A 106 -4.10 9.85 3.95
CA LYS A 106 -4.95 9.84 2.75
C LYS A 106 -4.49 10.88 1.72
N ASN A 107 -4.20 12.10 2.15
CA ASN A 107 -3.72 13.16 1.26
C ASN A 107 -2.39 12.78 0.61
N LEU A 108 -1.44 12.23 1.40
CA LEU A 108 -0.14 11.79 0.89
C LEU A 108 -0.29 10.68 -0.17
N LEU A 109 -1.18 9.73 0.07
CA LEU A 109 -1.35 8.55 -0.78
C LEU A 109 -2.38 8.72 -1.91
N SER A 110 -3.08 9.86 -1.96
CA SER A 110 -4.08 10.15 -3.00
C SER A 110 -3.52 10.04 -4.43
N SER A 111 -2.24 10.34 -4.61
CA SER A 111 -1.55 10.21 -5.89
C SER A 111 -1.20 8.77 -6.28
N CYS A 112 -1.34 7.81 -5.36
CA CYS A 112 -1.04 6.40 -5.59
C CYS A 112 -2.29 5.59 -5.94
N GLY A 113 -3.50 6.13 -5.75
CA GLY A 113 -4.77 5.48 -6.05
C GLY A 113 -5.77 5.57 -4.88
N LEU A 114 -6.66 4.58 -4.77
CA LEU A 114 -7.68 4.50 -3.73
C LEU A 114 -7.04 4.19 -2.37
N CYS A 115 -7.36 4.95 -1.33
CA CYS A 115 -6.87 4.72 0.03
C CYS A 115 -8.03 4.82 1.04
N GLU A 116 -8.50 3.68 1.52
CA GLU A 116 -9.68 3.61 2.39
C GLU A 116 -9.32 3.26 3.83
N GLU A 117 -10.06 3.84 4.76
CA GLU A 117 -9.94 3.47 6.18
C GLU A 117 -10.90 2.33 6.49
N VAL A 118 -10.40 1.26 7.11
CA VAL A 118 -11.16 0.03 7.38
C VAL A 118 -10.87 -0.49 8.79
N PRO A 119 -11.69 -1.40 9.34
CA PRO A 119 -11.31 -2.22 10.49
C PRO A 119 -10.02 -3.00 10.23
N GLU A 120 -9.16 -3.15 11.23
CA GLU A 120 -7.86 -3.84 11.06
C GLU A 120 -8.03 -5.27 10.54
N SER A 121 -9.10 -5.95 10.92
CA SER A 121 -9.45 -7.30 10.44
C SER A 121 -9.64 -7.38 8.93
N TYR A 122 -9.91 -6.26 8.24
CA TYR A 122 -10.07 -6.22 6.79
C TYR A 122 -8.74 -6.05 6.05
N ILE A 123 -7.64 -5.73 6.74
CA ILE A 123 -6.32 -5.58 6.09
C ILE A 123 -5.83 -6.91 5.51
N ASP A 124 -6.01 -8.00 6.24
CA ASP A 124 -5.59 -9.33 5.76
C ASP A 124 -6.51 -9.81 4.62
N ILE A 125 -7.82 -9.49 4.69
CA ILE A 125 -8.77 -9.73 3.60
C ILE A 125 -8.38 -8.95 2.35
N HIS A 126 -8.05 -7.66 2.50
CA HIS A 126 -7.55 -6.84 1.40
C HIS A 126 -6.30 -7.43 0.79
N THR A 127 -5.35 -7.95 1.58
CA THR A 127 -4.13 -8.58 1.06
C THR A 127 -4.46 -9.74 0.12
N GLY A 128 -5.42 -10.59 0.51
CA GLY A 128 -5.90 -11.69 -0.33
C GLY A 128 -6.64 -11.21 -1.58
N LEU A 129 -7.46 -10.17 -1.46
CA LEU A 129 -8.25 -9.60 -2.55
C LEU A 129 -7.38 -8.84 -3.56
N SER A 130 -6.63 -7.84 -3.10
CA SER A 130 -5.91 -6.89 -3.94
C SER A 130 -4.53 -7.40 -4.37
N GLY A 131 -3.87 -8.24 -3.56
CA GLY A 131 -2.61 -8.88 -3.90
C GLY A 131 -2.81 -9.95 -4.97
N SER A 132 -3.62 -10.97 -4.66
CA SER A 132 -3.91 -12.06 -5.61
C SER A 132 -4.80 -11.61 -6.76
N GLY A 133 -5.71 -10.66 -6.54
CA GLY A 133 -6.61 -10.15 -7.58
C GLY A 133 -5.87 -9.57 -8.77
N VAL A 134 -4.75 -8.86 -8.54
CA VAL A 134 -3.91 -8.34 -9.63
C VAL A 134 -3.34 -9.48 -10.49
N ALA A 135 -2.93 -10.59 -9.86
CA ALA A 135 -2.44 -11.76 -10.60
C ALA A 135 -3.55 -12.40 -11.46
N TYR A 136 -4.77 -12.48 -10.94
CA TYR A 136 -5.92 -12.98 -11.72
C TYR A 136 -6.25 -12.08 -12.92
N VAL A 137 -6.17 -10.76 -12.74
CA VAL A 137 -6.36 -9.81 -13.83
C VAL A 137 -5.27 -9.95 -14.90
N TYR A 138 -4.01 -10.17 -14.52
CA TYR A 138 -2.95 -10.44 -15.49
C TYR A 138 -3.17 -11.74 -16.27
N LEU A 139 -3.55 -12.82 -15.60
CA LEU A 139 -3.86 -14.08 -16.26
C LEU A 139 -5.01 -13.92 -17.25
N PHE A 140 -6.04 -13.17 -16.88
CA PHE A 140 -7.17 -12.88 -17.77
C PHE A 140 -6.75 -12.04 -18.99
N ALA A 141 -5.90 -11.02 -18.79
CA ALA A 141 -5.35 -10.20 -19.88
C ALA A 141 -4.55 -11.03 -20.88
N GLU A 142 -3.72 -11.94 -20.38
CA GLU A 142 -2.91 -12.84 -21.19
C GLU A 142 -3.79 -13.78 -22.02
N ALA A 143 -4.79 -14.41 -21.40
CA ALA A 143 -5.74 -15.27 -22.09
C ALA A 143 -6.52 -14.52 -23.20
N LEU A 144 -6.93 -13.28 -22.97
CA LEU A 144 -7.56 -12.43 -23.99
C LEU A 144 -6.61 -12.17 -25.17
N ALA A 145 -5.35 -11.84 -24.89
CA ALA A 145 -4.35 -11.59 -25.92
C ALA A 145 -4.06 -12.85 -26.73
N GLU A 146 -3.89 -14.00 -26.08
CA GLU A 146 -3.68 -15.28 -26.76
C GLU A 146 -4.86 -15.65 -27.67
N GLY A 147 -6.09 -15.41 -27.22
CA GLY A 147 -7.29 -15.60 -28.05
C GLY A 147 -7.25 -14.76 -29.33
N ALA A 148 -6.90 -13.48 -29.22
CA ALA A 148 -6.78 -12.60 -30.38
C ALA A 148 -5.65 -13.03 -31.34
N VAL A 149 -4.51 -13.50 -30.80
CA VAL A 149 -3.40 -14.02 -31.60
C VAL A 149 -3.81 -15.27 -32.38
N LYS A 150 -4.56 -16.19 -31.76
CA LYS A 150 -5.11 -17.38 -32.44
C LYS A 150 -6.03 -17.02 -33.61
N MET A 151 -6.65 -15.85 -33.56
CA MET A 151 -7.49 -15.31 -34.65
C MET A 151 -6.71 -14.48 -35.68
N GLY A 152 -5.39 -14.38 -35.56
CA GLY A 152 -4.50 -13.74 -36.54
C GLY A 152 -4.03 -12.33 -36.18
N MET A 153 -4.32 -11.81 -34.97
CA MET A 153 -3.81 -10.50 -34.54
C MET A 153 -2.32 -10.57 -34.16
N PRO A 154 -1.48 -9.57 -34.52
CA PRO A 154 -0.10 -9.50 -34.05
C PRO A 154 -0.01 -9.43 -32.51
N GLY A 155 0.86 -10.24 -31.91
CA GLY A 155 0.95 -10.38 -30.44
C GLY A 155 1.09 -9.06 -29.68
N ALA A 156 1.97 -8.17 -30.11
CA ALA A 156 2.16 -6.87 -29.45
C ALA A 156 0.90 -5.99 -29.50
N LEU A 157 0.10 -6.08 -30.56
CA LEU A 157 -1.17 -5.35 -30.66
C LEU A 157 -2.23 -6.00 -29.75
N ALA A 158 -2.32 -7.33 -29.76
CA ALA A 158 -3.24 -8.09 -28.90
C ALA A 158 -3.01 -7.80 -27.42
N SER A 159 -1.76 -7.85 -26.95
CA SER A 159 -1.42 -7.53 -25.55
C SER A 159 -1.81 -6.11 -25.16
N ARG A 160 -1.55 -5.11 -26.02
CA ARG A 160 -1.92 -3.72 -25.73
C ARG A 160 -3.43 -3.53 -25.68
N ILE A 161 -4.18 -4.12 -26.63
CA ILE A 161 -5.64 -4.03 -26.65
C ILE A 161 -6.24 -4.77 -25.44
N ALA A 162 -5.74 -5.95 -25.10
CA ALA A 162 -6.19 -6.70 -23.92
C ALA A 162 -5.96 -5.91 -22.63
N ALA A 163 -4.76 -5.35 -22.44
CA ALA A 163 -4.47 -4.49 -21.29
C ALA A 163 -5.39 -3.26 -21.24
N GLN A 164 -5.58 -2.57 -22.37
CA GLN A 164 -6.46 -1.41 -22.46
C GLN A 164 -7.93 -1.75 -22.16
N THR A 165 -8.38 -2.94 -22.56
CA THR A 165 -9.74 -3.44 -22.32
C THR A 165 -10.01 -3.62 -20.83
N LEU A 166 -8.97 -3.90 -20.04
CA LEU A 166 -9.09 -4.08 -18.59
C LEU A 166 -8.98 -2.78 -17.79
N LEU A 167 -8.69 -1.64 -18.44
CA LEU A 167 -8.69 -0.32 -17.80
C LEU A 167 -10.10 0.26 -17.59
N VAL A 168 -11.15 -0.55 -17.72
CA VAL A 168 -12.53 -0.12 -17.51
C VAL A 168 -12.69 0.44 -16.10
N ARG A 169 -13.19 1.68 -16.01
CA ARG A 169 -13.44 2.34 -14.74
C ARG A 169 -14.58 1.66 -14.00
N TRP A 170 -14.46 1.61 -12.67
CA TRP A 170 -15.50 1.07 -11.79
C TRP A 170 -16.88 1.71 -12.02
N ASP A 171 -16.93 3.03 -12.22
CA ASP A 171 -18.17 3.74 -12.51
C ASP A 171 -18.86 3.23 -13.79
N THR A 172 -18.08 2.83 -14.80
CA THR A 172 -18.59 2.26 -16.05
C THR A 172 -19.18 0.86 -15.84
N LEU A 173 -18.63 0.08 -14.90
CA LEU A 173 -19.19 -1.22 -14.51
C LEU A 173 -20.52 -1.05 -13.77
N LEU A 174 -20.61 -0.11 -12.83
CA LEU A 174 -21.83 0.14 -12.05
C LEU A 174 -22.98 0.71 -12.89
N LEU A 175 -22.70 1.50 -13.93
CA LEU A 175 -23.72 1.97 -14.88
C LEU A 175 -24.48 0.82 -15.56
N HIS A 176 -23.87 -0.36 -15.66
CA HIS A 176 -24.43 -1.53 -16.34
C HIS A 176 -24.77 -2.68 -15.38
N SER A 177 -24.55 -2.52 -14.07
CA SER A 177 -24.91 -3.49 -13.03
C SER A 177 -25.63 -2.76 -11.89
N PRO A 178 -26.98 -2.76 -11.87
CA PRO A 178 -27.73 -1.97 -10.90
C PRO A 178 -27.46 -2.35 -9.44
N HIS A 179 -26.98 -3.57 -9.16
CA HIS A 179 -26.59 -4.00 -7.82
C HIS A 179 -25.64 -5.20 -7.89
N PRO A 180 -24.47 -5.16 -7.23
CA PRO A 180 -23.94 -6.33 -6.55
C PRO A 180 -24.46 -6.30 -5.11
N SER A 181 -25.09 -7.40 -4.71
CA SER A 181 -25.52 -7.72 -3.34
C SER A 181 -24.48 -7.40 -2.27
#